data_AF-A0A6H1A5T9-F1
#
_entry.id   AF-A0A6H1A5T9-F1
#
_cell.length_a   1.000
_cell.length_b   1.000
_cell.length_c   1.000
_cell.angle_alpha   90.00
_cell.angle_beta   90.00
_cell.angle_gamma   90.00
#
_symmetry.space_group_name_H-M   'P 1'
#
loop_
_entity.id
_entity.type
_entity.pdbx_description
1 polymer ?
#
loop_
_entity_poly.entity_id
_entity_poly.type
_entity_poly.pdbx_seq_one_letter_code
_entity_poly.pdbx_strand_id
1 'polypeptide(L)'
;MQIFHIAEKSRWEAAKLAGSYAQSTYGRSLEDEGFIHASREDQWEAVLERYYSEATEPLVLLVIDTDLLTARWSEDRVGETTYPHVHGPINPAAVVAERPIPRRAAQPTQPTQPTQPTQPAQPASQSFARLFLGEVVVRMVAGVVLMGLVVGGYYAARAVSGTRWAPLGLLVGLLVGLAIVIPAMRWRGRRIETREASRP
;
A
#
# COMPACT_ATOMS: atom_id res chain seq x y z
N MET A 1 2.21 -24.69 -0.61
CA MET A 1 1.21 -23.75 0.00
C MET A 1 0.44 -23.07 -1.12
N GLN A 2 -0.81 -22.65 -0.90
CA GLN A 2 -1.55 -21.90 -1.91
C GLN A 2 -1.38 -20.39 -1.74
N ILE A 3 -1.07 -19.70 -2.84
CA ILE A 3 -1.03 -18.25 -2.95
C ILE A 3 -1.95 -17.80 -4.09
N PHE A 4 -2.35 -16.54 -4.06
CA PHE A 4 -3.39 -15.99 -4.91
C PHE A 4 -2.87 -14.81 -5.71
N HIS A 5 -3.15 -14.79 -7.01
CA HIS A 5 -2.78 -13.69 -7.89
C HIS A 5 -3.99 -13.24 -8.70
N ILE A 6 -4.23 -11.94 -8.80
CA ILE A 6 -5.33 -11.37 -9.58
C ILE A 6 -4.81 -11.00 -10.96
N ALA A 7 -5.35 -11.65 -11.98
CA ALA A 7 -4.97 -11.46 -13.37
C ALA A 7 -6.12 -10.86 -14.19
N GLU A 8 -5.78 -10.07 -15.20
CA GLU A 8 -6.68 -9.82 -16.32
C GLU A 8 -6.92 -11.13 -17.07
N LYS A 9 -8.19 -11.50 -17.27
CA LYS A 9 -8.57 -12.79 -17.87
C LYS A 9 -7.93 -12.99 -19.24
N SER A 10 -7.92 -11.95 -20.07
CA SER A 10 -7.31 -11.96 -21.40
C SER A 10 -5.82 -12.33 -21.37
N ARG A 11 -5.06 -11.71 -20.46
CA ARG A 11 -3.63 -12.00 -20.27
C ARG A 11 -3.39 -13.40 -19.75
N TRP A 12 -4.23 -13.86 -18.83
CA TRP A 12 -4.11 -15.21 -18.31
C TRP A 12 -4.38 -16.27 -19.40
N GLU A 13 -5.42 -16.09 -20.21
CA GLU A 13 -5.67 -16.99 -21.36
C GLU A 13 -4.51 -17.00 -22.36
N ALA A 14 -3.94 -15.83 -22.66
CA ALA A 14 -2.76 -15.74 -23.52
C ALA A 14 -1.54 -16.45 -22.91
N ALA A 15 -1.34 -16.34 -21.59
CA ALA A 15 -0.24 -17.00 -20.89
C ALA A 15 -0.38 -18.52 -20.84
N LYS A 16 -1.61 -19.05 -20.78
CA LYS A 16 -1.84 -20.51 -20.91
C LYS A 16 -1.34 -21.04 -22.25
N LEU A 17 -1.53 -20.28 -23.33
CA LEU A 17 -1.04 -20.64 -24.67
C LEU A 17 0.48 -20.45 -24.79
N ALA A 18 1.02 -19.38 -24.19
CA ALA A 18 2.45 -19.08 -24.21
C ALA A 18 3.28 -19.94 -23.25
N GLY A 19 2.65 -20.60 -22.28
CA GLY A 19 3.32 -21.39 -21.24
C GLY A 19 3.98 -20.55 -20.13
N SER A 20 3.73 -19.23 -20.09
CA SER A 20 4.39 -18.30 -19.16
C SER A 20 3.55 -17.05 -18.93
N TYR A 21 3.38 -16.66 -17.67
CA TYR A 21 2.68 -15.43 -17.26
C TYR A 21 3.65 -14.47 -16.56
N ALA A 22 3.76 -13.25 -17.07
CA ALA A 22 4.76 -12.26 -16.64
C ALA A 22 4.16 -10.91 -16.20
N GLN A 23 2.89 -10.87 -15.78
CA GLN A 23 2.29 -9.66 -15.24
C GLN A 23 2.40 -9.66 -13.72
N SER A 24 2.89 -8.56 -13.13
CA SER A 24 3.10 -8.47 -11.67
C SER A 24 1.85 -8.03 -10.92
N THR A 25 1.18 -7.00 -11.42
CA THR A 25 -0.07 -6.46 -10.89
C THR A 25 -0.79 -5.67 -11.99
N TYR A 26 -1.90 -5.01 -11.67
CA TYR A 26 -2.62 -4.17 -12.62
C TYR A 26 -1.70 -3.12 -13.25
N GLY A 27 -1.55 -3.18 -14.58
CA GLY A 27 -0.73 -2.23 -15.35
C GLY A 27 0.80 -2.36 -15.20
N ARG A 28 1.32 -3.31 -14.40
CA ARG A 28 2.77 -3.50 -14.18
C ARG A 28 3.24 -4.92 -14.48
N SER A 29 4.27 -5.05 -15.31
CA SER A 29 4.87 -6.34 -15.67
C SER A 29 5.87 -6.83 -14.62
N LEU A 30 6.31 -8.08 -14.74
CA LEU A 30 7.42 -8.64 -13.97
C LEU A 30 8.73 -7.86 -14.21
N GLU A 31 8.95 -7.34 -15.42
CA GLU A 31 10.14 -6.54 -15.73
C GLU A 31 10.13 -5.19 -15.01
N ASP A 32 8.95 -4.60 -14.82
CA ASP A 32 8.79 -3.30 -14.15
C ASP A 32 9.07 -3.38 -12.64
N GLU A 33 8.60 -4.46 -11.99
CA GLU A 33 8.63 -4.60 -10.53
C GLU A 33 9.75 -5.54 -10.03
N GLY A 34 10.22 -6.46 -10.87
CA GLY A 34 11.21 -7.48 -10.54
C GLY A 34 10.65 -8.74 -9.88
N PHE A 35 9.36 -8.75 -9.52
CA PHE A 35 8.63 -9.89 -8.97
C PHE A 35 7.13 -9.77 -9.28
N ILE A 36 6.38 -10.87 -9.19
CA ILE A 36 4.91 -10.90 -9.30
C ILE A 36 4.29 -10.85 -7.91
N HIS A 37 3.39 -9.89 -7.69
CA HIS A 37 2.63 -9.79 -6.45
C HIS A 37 1.64 -10.94 -6.31
N ALA A 38 1.68 -11.63 -5.18
CA ALA A 38 0.65 -12.57 -4.78
C ALA A 38 0.15 -12.22 -3.38
N SER A 39 -0.87 -12.96 -2.94
CA SER A 39 -1.60 -12.74 -1.70
C SER A 39 -1.91 -14.09 -1.07
N ARG A 40 -2.19 -14.10 0.23
CA ARG A 40 -2.86 -15.22 0.89
C ARG A 40 -4.38 -15.12 0.74
N GLU A 41 -5.08 -16.17 1.16
CA GLU A 41 -6.56 -16.24 1.09
C GLU A 41 -7.20 -15.05 1.83
N ASP A 42 -6.65 -14.63 2.96
CA ASP A 42 -7.16 -13.52 3.78
C ASP A 42 -6.81 -12.12 3.24
N GLN A 43 -5.99 -12.04 2.18
CA GLN A 43 -5.44 -10.78 1.67
C GLN A 43 -5.99 -10.35 0.32
N TRP A 44 -6.35 -11.30 -0.56
CA TRP A 44 -6.59 -10.99 -1.97
C TRP A 44 -7.80 -10.07 -2.20
N GLU A 45 -8.85 -10.13 -1.37
CA GLU A 45 -10.02 -9.25 -1.50
C GLU A 45 -9.67 -7.78 -1.24
N ALA A 46 -8.83 -7.52 -0.22
CA ALA A 46 -8.37 -6.17 0.07
C ALA A 46 -7.40 -5.63 -1.01
N VAL A 47 -6.60 -6.52 -1.62
CA VAL A 47 -5.73 -6.18 -2.76
C VAL A 47 -6.56 -5.85 -4.00
N LEU A 48 -7.61 -6.65 -4.27
CA LEU A 48 -8.56 -6.39 -5.35
C LEU A 48 -9.18 -4.99 -5.22
N GLU A 49 -9.74 -4.67 -4.05
CA GLU A 49 -10.39 -3.38 -3.82
C GLU A 49 -9.41 -2.20 -3.97
N ARG A 50 -8.17 -2.37 -3.52
CA ARG A 50 -7.17 -1.29 -3.47
C ARG A 50 -6.48 -1.02 -4.80
N TYR A 51 -6.14 -2.06 -5.57
CA TYR A 51 -5.23 -1.95 -6.72
C TYR A 51 -5.91 -2.21 -8.07
N TYR A 52 -7.12 -2.78 -8.07
CA TYR A 52 -7.84 -3.16 -9.28
C TYR A 52 -9.16 -2.40 -9.44
N SER A 53 -9.35 -1.28 -8.74
CA SER A 53 -10.56 -0.46 -8.83
C SER A 53 -10.80 0.14 -10.22
N GLU A 54 -9.73 0.35 -10.98
CA GLU A 54 -9.77 0.89 -12.35
C GLU A 54 -9.76 -0.20 -13.43
N ALA A 55 -9.75 -1.49 -13.05
CA ALA A 55 -9.73 -2.59 -14.00
C ALA A 55 -11.01 -2.60 -14.85
N THR A 56 -10.85 -2.39 -16.15
CA THR A 56 -11.94 -2.36 -17.13
C THR A 56 -12.23 -3.73 -17.75
N GLU A 57 -11.26 -4.64 -17.72
CA GLU A 57 -11.40 -6.01 -18.23
C GLU A 57 -11.90 -6.98 -17.15
N PRO A 58 -12.47 -8.13 -17.54
CA PRO A 58 -12.79 -9.20 -16.60
C PRO A 58 -11.54 -9.70 -15.87
N LEU A 59 -11.63 -9.87 -14.56
CA LEU A 59 -10.55 -10.37 -13.72
C LEU A 59 -10.77 -11.85 -13.34
N VAL A 60 -9.67 -12.55 -13.12
CA VAL A 60 -9.64 -13.92 -12.61
C VAL A 60 -8.67 -14.01 -11.44
N LEU A 61 -9.05 -14.73 -10.40
CA LEU A 61 -8.19 -15.08 -9.29
C LEU A 61 -7.52 -16.42 -9.60
N LEU A 62 -6.21 -16.40 -9.74
CA LEU A 62 -5.38 -17.58 -9.93
C LEU A 62 -5.00 -18.14 -8.56
N VAL A 63 -5.30 -19.42 -8.34
CA VAL A 63 -4.86 -20.16 -7.15
C VAL A 63 -3.61 -20.93 -7.55
N ILE A 64 -2.48 -20.54 -6.99
CA ILE A 64 -1.15 -21.04 -7.35
C ILE A 64 -0.67 -21.96 -6.23
N ASP A 65 -0.30 -23.19 -6.57
CA ASP A 65 0.45 -24.04 -5.67
C ASP A 65 1.94 -23.72 -5.77
N THR A 66 2.51 -23.23 -4.68
CA THR A 66 3.92 -22.84 -4.61
C THR A 66 4.89 -23.97 -4.91
N ASP A 67 4.47 -25.22 -4.69
CA ASP A 67 5.35 -26.38 -4.85
C ASP A 67 5.49 -26.79 -6.33
N LEU A 68 4.61 -26.23 -7.19
CA LEU A 68 4.61 -26.43 -8.64
C LEU A 68 5.24 -25.24 -9.40
N LEU A 69 5.63 -24.17 -8.70
CA LEU A 69 6.30 -23.03 -9.29
C LEU A 69 7.72 -23.41 -9.74
N THR A 70 8.06 -23.06 -10.98
CA THR A 70 9.44 -23.12 -11.46
C THR A 70 10.28 -21.93 -10.99
N ALA A 71 9.63 -20.79 -10.74
CA ALA A 71 10.25 -19.58 -10.21
C ALA A 71 10.41 -19.64 -8.68
N ARG A 72 11.44 -18.97 -8.17
CA ARG A 72 11.61 -18.76 -6.72
C ARG A 72 10.49 -17.87 -6.19
N TRP A 73 10.00 -18.15 -5.00
CA TRP A 73 9.07 -17.27 -4.29
C TRP A 73 9.56 -17.02 -2.85
N SER A 74 9.08 -15.94 -2.24
CA SER A 74 9.32 -15.61 -0.82
C SER A 74 8.12 -14.87 -0.21
N GLU A 75 8.04 -14.86 1.12
CA GLU A 75 7.14 -13.98 1.89
C GLU A 75 7.93 -12.73 2.29
N ASP A 76 7.60 -11.59 1.68
CA ASP A 76 8.31 -10.34 1.88
C ASP A 76 7.50 -9.38 2.75
N ARG A 77 8.18 -8.64 3.64
CA ARG A 77 7.51 -7.73 4.58
C ARG A 77 7.13 -6.41 3.90
N VAL A 78 5.85 -6.06 4.00
CA VAL A 78 5.26 -4.80 3.51
C VAL A 78 4.54 -4.12 4.66
N GLY A 79 5.16 -3.09 5.23
CA GLY A 79 4.67 -2.46 6.46
C GLY A 79 4.68 -3.45 7.63
N GLU A 80 3.52 -3.68 8.24
CA GLU A 80 3.37 -4.58 9.39
C GLU A 80 3.00 -6.04 9.04
N THR A 81 2.78 -6.34 7.77
CA THR A 81 2.39 -7.68 7.30
C THR A 81 3.38 -8.22 6.26
N THR A 82 3.23 -9.48 5.85
CA THR A 82 3.99 -10.08 4.74
C THR A 82 3.08 -10.43 3.57
N TYR A 83 3.64 -10.44 2.38
CA TYR A 83 2.98 -10.87 1.15
C TYR A 83 3.86 -11.85 0.38
N PRO A 84 3.28 -12.87 -0.27
CA PRO A 84 4.02 -13.73 -1.18
C PRO A 84 4.42 -12.97 -2.45
N HIS A 85 5.67 -13.09 -2.86
CA HIS A 85 6.19 -12.59 -4.13
C HIS A 85 6.86 -13.71 -4.93
N VAL A 86 6.61 -13.75 -6.24
CA VAL A 86 7.22 -14.73 -7.16
C VAL A 86 8.27 -14.01 -8.01
N HIS A 87 9.54 -14.41 -7.89
CA HIS A 87 10.71 -13.77 -8.51
C HIS A 87 10.98 -14.31 -9.92
N GLY A 88 9.92 -14.47 -10.71
CA GLY A 88 9.96 -15.02 -12.05
C GLY A 88 8.56 -15.21 -12.63
N PRO A 89 8.45 -15.60 -13.91
CA PRO A 89 7.14 -15.83 -14.52
C PRO A 89 6.43 -17.02 -13.87
N ILE A 90 5.11 -16.94 -13.78
CA ILE A 90 4.29 -18.06 -13.31
C ILE A 90 4.08 -19.03 -14.48
N ASN A 91 4.53 -20.26 -14.31
CA ASN A 91 4.23 -21.36 -15.23
C ASN A 91 2.77 -21.81 -15.06
N PRO A 92 1.96 -21.98 -16.13
CA PRO A 92 0.55 -22.32 -16.00
C PRO A 92 0.27 -23.61 -15.22
N ALA A 93 1.20 -24.58 -15.24
CA ALA A 93 1.09 -25.81 -14.47
C ALA A 93 1.07 -25.59 -12.94
N ALA A 94 1.54 -24.44 -12.45
CA ALA A 94 1.45 -24.07 -11.04
C ALA A 94 0.07 -23.55 -10.62
N VAL A 95 -0.79 -23.18 -11.57
CA VAL A 95 -2.15 -22.69 -11.29
C VAL A 95 -3.10 -23.88 -11.20
N VAL A 96 -3.52 -24.21 -9.98
CA VAL A 96 -4.36 -25.38 -9.67
C VAL A 96 -5.86 -25.07 -9.72
N ALA A 97 -6.24 -23.79 -9.67
CA ALA A 97 -7.61 -23.34 -9.89
C ALA A 97 -7.68 -21.90 -10.41
N GLU A 98 -8.74 -21.61 -11.16
CA GLU A 98 -9.05 -20.30 -11.70
C GLU A 98 -10.47 -19.92 -11.23
N ARG A 99 -10.59 -18.82 -10.48
CA ARG A 99 -11.88 -18.35 -9.96
C ARG A 99 -12.25 -17.02 -10.65
N PRO A 100 -13.32 -16.95 -11.45
CA PRO A 100 -13.78 -15.68 -12.00
C PRO A 100 -14.09 -14.69 -10.85
N ILE A 101 -13.61 -13.45 -10.97
CA ILE A 101 -13.96 -12.39 -10.02
C ILE A 101 -15.15 -11.64 -10.61
N PRO A 102 -16.35 -11.70 -9.99
CA PRO A 102 -17.51 -10.98 -10.49
C PRO A 102 -17.20 -9.49 -10.51
N ARG A 103 -17.37 -8.85 -11.67
CA ARG A 103 -17.39 -7.39 -11.72
C ARG A 103 -18.50 -6.94 -10.78
N ARG A 104 -18.16 -6.11 -9.80
CA ARG A 104 -19.19 -5.42 -9.00
C ARG A 104 -20.05 -4.68 -10.02
N ALA A 105 -21.27 -5.16 -10.26
CA ALA A 105 -22.22 -4.41 -11.06
C ALA A 105 -22.27 -3.02 -10.44
N ALA A 106 -22.13 -1.96 -11.26
CA ALA A 106 -22.59 -0.65 -10.83
C ALA A 106 -23.97 -0.90 -10.23
N GLN A 107 -24.13 -0.70 -8.92
CA GLN A 107 -25.37 -1.03 -8.24
C GLN A 107 -26.49 -0.40 -9.06
N PRO A 108 -27.44 -1.18 -9.59
CA PRO A 108 -28.69 -0.57 -10.03
C PRO A 108 -29.18 0.21 -8.83
N THR A 109 -29.49 1.50 -8.99
CA THR A 109 -30.19 2.27 -7.97
C THR A 109 -31.37 1.42 -7.50
N GLN A 110 -31.25 0.83 -6.32
CA GLN A 110 -32.27 -0.06 -5.79
C GLN A 110 -33.55 0.76 -5.58
N PRO A 111 -34.72 0.28 -6.02
CA PRO A 111 -35.98 0.86 -5.56
C PRO A 111 -36.02 0.78 -4.04
N THR A 112 -36.31 1.92 -3.41
CA THR A 112 -36.37 2.13 -1.97
C THR A 112 -37.19 1.03 -1.27
N GLN A 113 -36.53 0.20 -0.44
CA GLN A 113 -37.22 -0.65 0.52
C GLN A 113 -37.75 0.19 1.69
N PRO A 114 -38.92 -0.16 2.29
CA PRO A 114 -39.47 0.57 3.43
C PRO A 114 -38.51 0.55 4.62
N THR A 115 -38.39 1.72 5.25
CA THR A 115 -37.47 2.14 6.30
C THR A 115 -37.33 1.15 7.47
N GLN A 116 -36.13 0.57 7.63
CA GLN A 116 -35.59 0.20 8.94
C GLN A 116 -35.12 1.47 9.68
N PRO A 117 -35.15 1.51 11.03
CA PRO A 117 -34.76 2.70 11.79
C PRO A 117 -33.31 3.09 11.47
N THR A 118 -33.15 4.35 11.08
CA THR A 118 -31.91 5.00 10.64
C THR A 118 -30.73 4.71 11.56
N GLN A 119 -29.87 3.76 11.16
CA GLN A 119 -28.46 3.86 11.52
C GLN A 119 -27.85 5.02 10.72
N PRO A 120 -27.16 5.98 11.36
CA PRO A 120 -26.50 7.05 10.62
C PRO A 120 -25.48 6.43 9.66
N ALA A 121 -25.63 6.72 8.37
CA ALA A 121 -24.75 6.26 7.31
C ALA A 121 -23.29 6.55 7.68
N GLN A 122 -22.49 5.51 7.86
CA GLN A 122 -21.04 5.67 8.00
C GLN A 122 -20.45 6.02 6.62
N PRO A 123 -19.72 7.15 6.47
CA PRO A 123 -19.10 7.51 5.19
C PRO A 123 -17.86 6.64 4.95
N ALA A 124 -18.02 5.49 4.30
CA ALA A 124 -16.96 4.50 4.09
C ALA A 124 -15.81 4.96 3.15
N SER A 125 -15.99 6.02 2.36
CA SER A 125 -14.95 6.52 1.44
C SER A 125 -14.16 7.74 1.96
N GLN A 126 -14.62 8.42 3.03
CA GLN A 126 -13.90 9.59 3.56
C GLN A 126 -12.79 9.22 4.55
N SER A 127 -12.89 8.05 5.20
CA SER A 127 -11.98 7.67 6.28
C SER A 127 -10.61 7.22 5.76
N PHE A 128 -10.54 6.45 4.68
CA PHE A 128 -9.27 5.88 4.20
C PHE A 128 -8.39 6.89 3.46
N ALA A 129 -8.97 7.72 2.60
CA ALA A 129 -8.25 8.84 1.97
C ALA A 129 -7.74 9.84 3.03
N ARG A 130 -8.52 10.13 4.08
CA ARG A 130 -8.06 11.00 5.19
C ARG A 130 -6.98 10.36 6.06
N LEU A 131 -6.94 9.04 6.20
CA LEU A 131 -5.89 8.35 6.95
C LEU A 131 -4.57 8.32 6.16
N PHE A 132 -4.62 7.95 4.87
CA PHE A 132 -3.42 7.95 4.02
C PHE A 132 -2.93 9.37 3.70
N LEU A 133 -3.82 10.27 3.26
CA LEU A 133 -3.48 11.65 2.95
C LEU A 133 -3.10 12.43 4.23
N GLY A 134 -3.73 12.11 5.36
CA GLY A 134 -3.39 12.69 6.67
C GLY A 134 -2.00 12.26 7.14
N GLU A 135 -1.62 11.00 6.95
CA GLU A 135 -0.28 10.51 7.31
C GLU A 135 0.80 11.08 6.37
N VAL A 136 0.53 11.14 5.06
CA VAL A 136 1.43 11.73 4.07
C VAL A 136 1.65 13.23 4.32
N VAL A 137 0.58 14.00 4.55
CA VAL A 137 0.67 15.44 4.84
C VAL A 137 1.48 15.70 6.10
N VAL A 138 1.36 14.84 7.11
CA VAL A 138 2.05 15.04 8.40
C VAL A 138 3.53 14.73 8.29
N ARG A 139 3.90 13.68 7.55
CA ARG A 139 5.30 13.39 7.23
C ARG A 139 5.91 14.48 6.37
N MET A 140 5.15 15.03 5.42
CA MET A 140 5.58 16.16 4.59
C MET A 140 5.81 17.42 5.41
N VAL A 141 4.85 17.81 6.27
CA VAL A 141 4.97 18.99 7.16
C VAL A 141 6.13 18.80 8.14
N ALA A 142 6.29 17.62 8.72
CA ALA A 142 7.41 17.32 9.60
C ALA A 142 8.77 17.47 8.88
N GLY A 143 8.85 16.99 7.63
CA GLY A 143 10.04 17.18 6.79
C GLY A 143 10.33 18.65 6.47
N VAL A 144 9.30 19.44 6.13
CA VAL A 144 9.44 20.88 5.88
C VAL A 144 9.88 21.63 7.14
N VAL A 145 9.33 21.30 8.31
CA VAL A 145 9.73 21.90 9.59
C VAL A 145 11.17 21.55 9.93
N LEU A 146 11.56 20.27 9.76
CA LEU A 146 12.94 19.83 9.97
C LEU A 146 13.91 20.57 9.05
N MET A 147 13.60 20.63 7.76
CA MET A 147 14.41 21.38 6.78
C MET A 147 14.51 22.85 7.15
N GLY A 148 13.40 23.48 7.57
CA GLY A 148 13.39 24.87 8.03
C GLY A 148 14.25 25.12 9.26
N LEU A 149 14.27 24.21 10.23
CA LEU A 149 15.12 24.30 11.42
C LEU A 149 16.61 24.13 11.08
N VAL A 150 16.94 23.22 10.15
CA VAL A 150 18.31 23.04 9.65
C VAL A 150 18.80 24.31 8.94
N VAL A 151 18.01 24.83 8.01
CA VAL A 151 18.34 26.04 7.24
C VAL A 151 18.40 27.26 8.17
N GLY A 152 17.44 27.40 9.09
CA GLY A 152 17.42 28.48 10.08
C GLY A 152 18.62 28.44 11.01
N GLY A 153 19.01 27.25 11.48
CA GLY A 153 20.22 27.05 12.29
C GLY A 153 21.49 27.50 11.57
N TYR A 154 21.60 27.20 10.27
CA TYR A 154 22.71 27.67 9.43
C TYR A 154 22.78 29.21 9.34
N TYR A 155 21.66 29.88 9.02
CA TYR A 155 21.64 31.33 8.91
C TYR A 155 21.85 32.03 10.25
N ALA A 156 21.33 31.49 11.35
CA ALA A 156 21.56 32.00 12.69
C ALA A 156 23.04 31.88 13.11
N ALA A 157 23.65 30.71 12.89
CA ALA A 157 25.08 30.52 13.16
C ALA A 157 25.93 31.46 12.30
N ARG A 158 25.60 31.62 11.02
CA ARG A 158 26.28 32.55 10.11
C ARG A 158 26.18 34.00 10.61
N ALA A 159 25.03 34.43 11.12
CA ALA A 159 24.81 35.78 11.62
C ALA A 159 25.59 36.09 12.91
N VAL A 160 25.72 35.12 13.82
CA VAL A 160 26.39 35.30 15.12
C VAL A 160 27.90 35.07 15.03
N SER A 161 28.34 34.08 14.25
CA SER A 161 29.71 33.55 14.31
C SER A 161 30.49 33.66 12.98
N GLY A 162 29.87 34.25 11.95
CA GLY A 162 30.42 34.37 10.61
C GLY A 162 30.41 33.06 9.82
N THR A 163 30.90 33.10 8.58
CA THR A 163 30.81 31.97 7.63
C THR A 163 31.59 30.72 8.09
N ARG A 164 32.67 30.90 8.84
CA ARG A 164 33.56 29.81 9.28
C ARG A 164 32.88 28.75 10.17
N TRP A 165 31.87 29.15 10.94
CA TRP A 165 31.16 28.27 11.88
C TRP A 165 29.71 28.03 11.46
N ALA A 166 29.27 28.60 10.34
CA ALA A 166 27.93 28.37 9.79
C ALA A 166 27.58 26.88 9.59
N PRO A 167 28.51 25.98 9.19
CA PRO A 167 28.22 24.54 9.10
C PRO A 167 27.83 23.88 10.43
N LEU A 168 28.31 24.38 11.58
CA LEU A 168 27.87 23.88 12.90
C LEU A 168 26.38 24.18 13.14
N GLY A 169 25.86 25.27 12.57
CA GLY A 169 24.45 25.63 12.62
C GLY A 169 23.52 24.61 11.95
N LEU A 170 23.99 23.93 10.89
CA LEU A 170 23.24 22.85 10.24
C LEU A 170 23.10 21.64 11.18
N LEU A 171 24.18 21.28 11.88
CA LEU A 171 24.19 20.17 12.83
C LEU A 171 23.31 20.45 14.04
N VAL A 172 23.39 21.67 14.59
CA VAL A 172 22.51 22.11 15.68
C VAL A 172 21.04 22.11 15.24
N GLY A 173 20.75 22.66 14.06
CA GLY A 173 19.38 22.67 13.50
C GLY A 173 18.81 21.28 13.24
N LEU A 174 19.64 20.33 12.78
CA LEU A 174 19.25 18.93 12.58
C LEU A 174 18.96 18.24 13.91
N LEU A 175 19.85 18.38 14.91
CA LEU A 175 19.69 17.76 16.22
C LEU A 175 18.45 18.29 16.94
N VAL A 176 18.24 19.60 16.94
CA VAL A 176 17.04 20.24 17.52
C VAL A 176 15.79 19.80 16.78
N GLY A 177 15.82 19.79 15.44
CA GLY A 177 14.67 19.37 14.64
C GLY A 177 14.29 17.90 14.88
N LEU A 178 15.26 16.98 14.93
CA LEU A 178 15.00 15.57 15.23
C LEU A 178 14.47 15.39 16.67
N ALA A 179 15.01 16.12 17.64
CA ALA A 179 14.56 16.09 19.04
C ALA A 179 13.12 16.59 19.22
N ILE A 180 12.62 17.46 18.34
CA ILE A 180 11.23 17.95 18.37
C ILE A 180 10.30 17.04 17.56
N VAL A 181 10.71 16.67 16.34
CA VAL A 181 9.86 15.96 15.38
C VAL A 181 9.63 14.49 15.78
N ILE A 182 10.66 13.79 16.26
CA ILE A 182 10.54 12.35 16.61
C ILE A 182 9.56 12.11 17.77
N PRO A 183 9.64 12.82 18.91
CA PRO A 183 8.70 12.65 20.00
C PRO A 183 7.26 13.05 19.62
N ALA A 184 7.10 14.11 18.82
CA ALA A 184 5.79 14.56 18.34
C ALA A 184 5.10 13.50 17.47
N MET A 185 5.84 12.87 16.55
CA MET A 185 5.32 11.78 15.71
C MET A 185 4.98 10.53 16.56
N ARG A 186 5.85 10.13 17.49
CA ARG A 186 5.63 8.98 18.39
C ARG A 186 4.43 9.18 19.34
N TRP A 187 4.22 10.40 19.82
CA TRP A 187 3.07 10.72 20.67
C TRP A 187 1.75 10.69 19.91
N ARG A 188 1.75 11.13 18.65
CA ARG A 188 0.58 11.04 17.77
C ARG A 188 0.18 9.58 17.48
N GLY A 189 1.14 8.69 17.25
CA GLY A 189 0.88 7.25 17.06
C GLY A 189 0.17 6.61 18.26
N ARG A 190 0.71 6.83 19.47
CA ARG A 190 0.12 6.29 20.72
C ARG A 190 -1.29 6.79 21.02
N ARG A 191 -1.62 8.04 20.66
CA ARG A 191 -2.98 8.57 20.84
C ARG A 191 -4.02 7.88 19.95
N ILE A 192 -3.62 7.41 18.77
CA ILE A 192 -4.51 6.72 17.84
C ILE A 192 -4.88 5.35 18.43
N GLU A 193 -3.88 4.59 18.91
CA GLU A 193 -4.07 3.30 19.58
C GLU A 193 -5.00 3.38 20.81
N THR A 194 -4.80 4.39 21.67
CA THR A 194 -5.64 4.55 22.87
C THR A 194 -7.10 4.91 22.58
N ARG A 195 -7.40 5.53 21.43
CA ARG A 195 -8.79 5.84 21.03
C ARG A 195 -9.52 4.63 20.46
N GLU A 196 -8.78 3.69 19.88
CA GLU A 196 -9.31 2.47 19.28
C GLU A 196 -9.61 1.42 20.36
N ALA A 197 -8.78 1.33 21.39
CA ALA A 197 -8.99 0.48 22.57
C ALA A 197 -10.16 0.90 23.49
N SER A 198 -10.69 2.12 23.31
CA SER A 198 -11.78 2.69 24.13
C SER A 198 -13.14 2.72 23.42
N ARG A 199 -13.28 2.06 22.25
CA ARG A 199 -14.59 1.88 21.62
C ARG A 199 -15.27 0.65 22.24
N PRO A 200 -16.44 0.79 22.89
CA PRO A 200 -17.20 -0.32 23.47
C PRO A 200 -17.76 -1.26 22.41
#